data_AF-A0A132MZA1-F1
#
_entry.id   AF-A0A132MZA1-F1
#
_cell.length_a   1.000
_cell.length_b   1.000
_cell.length_c   1.000
_cell.angle_alpha   90.00
_cell.angle_beta   90.00
_cell.angle_gamma   90.00
#
_symmetry.space_group_name_H-M   'P 1'
#
loop_
_entity.id
_entity.type
_entity.pdbx_description
1 polymer ?
#
loop_
_entity_poly.entity_id
_entity_poly.type
_entity_poly.pdbx_seq_one_letter_code
_entity_poly.pdbx_strand_id
1 'polypeptide(L)' 'MSESLSTQFLSADLEVPCPSCRYPIWVRYVEVVAQAAVLCPCCRVRVWLRDADGSVQNAGDVIEQQLKHALKGLFK' A
#
# COMPACT_ATOMS: atom_id res chain seq x y z
N MET A 1 18.05 -12.45 -9.83
CA MET A 1 16.69 -12.91 -9.45
C MET A 1 15.85 -11.66 -9.28
N SER A 2 14.85 -11.44 -10.14
CA SER A 2 13.95 -10.29 -10.03
C SER A 2 13.04 -10.47 -8.83
N GLU A 3 12.96 -9.44 -7.97
CA GLU A 3 12.03 -9.40 -6.84
C GLU A 3 10.58 -9.50 -7.34
N SER A 4 9.71 -10.23 -6.63
CA SER A 4 8.32 -10.40 -7.06
C SER A 4 7.58 -9.06 -7.01
N LEU A 5 6.58 -8.91 -7.89
CA LEU A 5 5.77 -7.70 -7.95
C LEU A 5 5.09 -7.40 -6.61
N SER A 6 4.65 -8.45 -5.90
CA SER A 6 4.03 -8.36 -4.59
C SER A 6 4.96 -7.73 -3.56
N THR A 7 6.24 -8.09 -3.56
CA THR A 7 7.23 -7.50 -2.63
C THR A 7 7.59 -6.06 -3.01
N GLN A 8 7.67 -5.75 -4.31
CA GLN A 8 7.85 -4.37 -4.77
C GLN A 8 6.66 -3.48 -4.38
N PHE A 9 5.44 -4.01 -4.45
CA PHE A 9 4.22 -3.31 -4.06
C PHE A 9 4.21 -2.91 -2.58
N LEU A 10 4.73 -3.78 -1.69
CA LEU A 10 4.85 -3.47 -0.26
C LEU A 10 5.76 -2.27 0.04
N SER A 11 6.71 -2.00 -0.85
CA SER A 11 7.66 -0.89 -0.73
C SER A 11 7.15 0.41 -1.36
N ALA A 12 6.02 0.38 -2.08
CA ALA A 12 5.46 1.56 -2.70
C ALA A 12 4.90 2.52 -1.65
N ASP A 13 5.12 3.80 -1.88
CA ASP A 13 4.61 4.85 -1.01
C ASP A 13 3.16 5.21 -1.37
N LEU A 14 2.39 5.57 -0.35
CA LEU A 14 1.01 5.99 -0.38
C LEU A 14 0.90 7.32 0.37
N GLU A 15 0.26 8.30 -0.26
CA GLU A 15 -0.07 9.56 0.37
C GLU A 15 -1.46 9.46 1.02
N VAL A 16 -1.53 9.63 2.34
CA VAL A 16 -2.77 9.60 3.11
C VAL A 16 -2.95 10.90 3.90
N PRO A 17 -4.19 11.46 3.97
CA PRO A 17 -4.42 12.66 4.76
C PRO A 17 -4.41 12.33 6.26
N CYS A 18 -3.72 13.14 7.06
CA CYS A 18 -3.83 13.07 8.51
C CYS A 18 -5.29 13.28 8.95
N PRO A 19 -5.88 12.40 9.79
CA PRO A 19 -7.27 12.53 10.21
C PRO A 19 -7.53 13.76 11.10
N SER A 20 -6.49 14.33 11.70
CA SER A 20 -6.61 15.50 12.59
C SER A 20 -6.43 16.83 11.84
N CYS A 21 -5.36 17.00 11.08
CA CYS A 21 -5.03 18.27 10.43
C CYS A 21 -5.07 18.25 8.90
N ARG A 22 -5.39 17.10 8.28
CA ARG A 22 -5.39 16.86 6.83
C ARG A 22 -4.06 17.06 6.11
N TYR A 23 -2.96 17.26 6.85
CA TYR A 23 -1.63 17.29 6.28
C TYR A 23 -1.32 15.93 5.60
N PRO A 24 -0.79 15.91 4.38
CA PRO A 24 -0.45 14.67 3.68
C PRO A 24 0.70 13.94 4.37
N ILE A 25 0.53 12.67 4.66
CA ILE A 25 1.53 11.79 5.25
C ILE A 25 1.87 10.71 4.23
N TRP A 26 3.17 10.51 3.99
CA TRP A 26 3.67 9.42 3.16
C TRP A 26 3.89 8.19 4.04
N VAL A 27 3.30 7.08 3.65
CA VAL A 27 3.42 5.77 4.32
C VAL A 27 3.63 4.69 3.28
N ARG A 28 4.19 3.55 3.66
CA ARG A 28 4.35 2.39 2.78
C ARG A 28 3.24 1.38 2.98
N TYR A 29 2.93 0.63 1.93
CA TYR A 29 1.97 -0.48 2.03
C TYR A 29 2.36 -1.50 3.12
N VAL A 30 3.65 -1.78 3.31
CA VAL A 30 4.13 -2.64 4.40
C VAL A 30 3.74 -2.10 5.79
N GLU A 31 3.72 -0.78 5.98
CA GLU A 31 3.34 -0.15 7.26
C GLU A 31 1.83 -0.29 7.50
N VAL A 32 1.03 -0.28 6.43
CA VAL A 32 -0.43 -0.53 6.52
C VAL A 32 -0.71 -2.00 6.85
N VAL A 33 -0.03 -2.94 6.18
CA VAL A 33 -0.16 -4.39 6.44
C VAL A 33 0.27 -4.73 7.87
N ALA A 34 1.38 -4.14 8.32
CA ALA A 34 1.90 -4.33 9.68
C ALA A 34 1.08 -3.59 10.76
N GLN A 35 0.07 -2.81 10.36
CA GLN A 35 -0.73 -1.98 11.25
C GLN A 35 0.11 -1.02 12.11
N ALA A 36 1.16 -0.46 11.50
CA ALA A 36 2.09 0.41 12.17
C ALA A 36 1.45 1.74 12.58
N ALA A 37 2.03 2.36 13.60
CA ALA A 37 1.69 3.71 14.01
C ALA A 37 2.71 4.70 13.42
N VAL A 38 2.22 5.70 12.68
CA VAL A 38 3.05 6.79 12.15
C VAL A 38 2.71 8.10 12.85
N LEU A 39 3.68 9.02 12.90
CA LEU A 39 3.48 10.34 13.49
C LEU A 39 3.19 11.35 12.38
N CYS A 40 2.14 12.15 12.53
CA CYS A 40 1.94 13.29 11.64
C CYS A 40 3.04 14.34 11.87
N PRO A 41 3.79 14.78 10.83
CA PRO A 41 4.84 15.79 11.01
C PRO A 41 4.27 17.18 11.34
N CYS A 42 3.01 17.45 11.01
CA CYS A 42 2.35 18.73 11.24
C CYS A 42 1.77 18.84 12.66
N CYS A 43 0.81 17.97 13.03
CA CYS A 43 0.12 18.06 14.33
C CYS A 43 0.62 17.07 15.39
N ARG A 44 1.61 16.23 15.06
CA ARG A 44 2.20 15.21 15.95
C ARG A 44 1.22 14.16 16.49
N VAL A 45 0.02 14.07 15.94
CA VAL A 45 -0.90 12.98 16.30
C VAL A 45 -0.34 11.65 15.82
N ARG A 46 -0.53 10.61 16.63
CA ARG A 46 -0.22 9.23 16.25
C ARG A 46 -1.37 8.67 15.42
N VAL A 47 -1.08 8.30 14.18
CA VAL A 47 -2.02 7.71 13.24
C VAL A 47 -1.76 6.22 13.16
N TRP A 48 -2.77 5.42 13.48
CA TRP A 48 -2.72 3.97 13.30
C TRP A 48 -3.16 3.63 11.89
N LEU A 49 -2.26 3.05 11.11
CA LEU A 49 -2.58 2.58 9.77
C LEU A 49 -3.36 1.27 9.90
N ARG A 50 -4.55 1.22 9.30
CA ARG A 50 -5.36 0.00 9.25
C ARG A 50 -5.78 -0.25 7.83
N ASP A 51 -5.61 -1.48 7.37
CA ASP A 51 -6.30 -1.99 6.20
C ASP A 51 -7.74 -2.29 6.62
N ALA A 52 -8.69 -1.43 6.23
CA ALA A 52 -10.07 -1.53 6.69
C ALA A 52 -10.73 -2.86 6.32
N ASP A 53 -10.35 -3.43 5.16
CA ASP A 53 -11.03 -4.57 4.55
C ASP A 53 -10.09 -5.74 4.16
N GLY A 54 -8.81 -5.72 4.57
CA GLY A 54 -7.82 -6.69 4.07
C GLY A 54 -7.46 -6.49 2.59
N SER A 55 -7.86 -5.35 2.03
CA SER A 55 -7.70 -4.97 0.63
C SER A 55 -6.24 -4.86 0.21
N VAL A 56 -5.38 -4.34 1.09
CA VAL A 56 -3.95 -4.17 0.85
C VAL A 56 -3.23 -5.50 0.89
N GLN A 57 -3.61 -6.38 1.81
CA GLN A 57 -3.03 -7.72 1.92
C GLN A 57 -3.24 -8.55 0.65
N ASN A 58 -4.37 -8.34 -0.04
CA ASN A 58 -4.70 -9.04 -1.27
C ASN A 58 -4.36 -8.26 -2.54
N ALA A 59 -4.03 -6.97 -2.44
CA ALA A 59 -3.81 -6.10 -3.61
C ALA A 59 -2.66 -6.60 -4.50
N GLY A 60 -1.55 -7.05 -3.91
CA GLY A 60 -0.41 -7.57 -4.67
C GLY A 60 -0.76 -8.79 -5.53
N ASP A 61 -1.49 -9.74 -4.95
CA ASP A 61 -1.91 -10.96 -5.64
C ASP A 61 -2.95 -10.69 -6.73
N VAL A 62 -3.90 -9.78 -6.47
CA VAL A 62 -4.91 -9.35 -7.45
C VAL A 62 -4.25 -8.65 -8.64
N ILE A 63 -3.31 -7.74 -8.39
CA ILE A 63 -2.58 -7.03 -9.45
C ILE A 63 -1.75 -8.03 -10.27
N GLU A 64 -1.05 -8.97 -9.63
CA GLU A 64 -0.25 -9.98 -10.34
C GLU A 64 -1.13 -10.89 -11.22
N GLN A 65 -2.29 -11.31 -10.71
CA GLN A 65 -3.25 -12.09 -11.49
C GLN A 65 -3.83 -11.31 -12.67
N GLN A 66 -4.19 -10.05 -12.48
CA GLN A 66 -4.69 -9.19 -13.56
C GLN A 66 -3.62 -8.94 -14.62
N LEU A 67 -2.36 -8.74 -14.22
CA LEU A 67 -1.24 -8.56 -15.13
C LEU A 67 -1.00 -9.84 -15.96
N LYS A 68 -1.02 -11.02 -15.32
CA LYS A 68 -0.91 -12.32 -16.01
C LYS A 68 -2.05 -12.52 -17.02
N HIS A 69 -3.28 -12.13 -16.66
CA HIS A 69 -4.42 -12.21 -17.57
C HIS A 69 -4.32 -11.24 -18.76
N ALA A 70 -3.89 -10.00 -18.52
CA ALA A 70 -3.70 -9.00 -19.57
C ALA A 70 -2.59 -9.41 -20.56
N LEU A 71 -1.47 -9.95 -20.06
CA LEU A 71 -0.36 -10.42 -20.88
C LEU A 71 -0.75 -11.64 -21.74
N LYS A 72 -1.60 -12.55 -21.23
CA LYS A 72 -2.13 -13.67 -22.05
C LYS A 72 -2.95 -13.20 -23.25
N GLY A 73 -3.58 -12.03 -23.18
CA GLY A 73 -4.34 -11.45 -24.29
C GLY A 73 -3.47 -10.84 -25.40
N LEU A 74 -2.20 -10.54 -25.12
CA LEU A 74 -1.28 -9.87 -26.04
C LEU A 74 -0.49 -10.84 -26.95
N PHE A 75 -0.47 -12.14 -26.64
CA PHE A 75 0.24 -13.17 -27.41
C PHE A 75 -0.70 -13.94 -28.37
N LYS A 76 -1.68 -13.27 -28.98
CA LYS A 76 -2.61 -13.89 -29.93
C LYS A 76 -2.35 -13.45 -31.36
#